data_AF-A0A6M2AST3-F1
#
_entry.id   AF-A0A6M2AST3-F1
#
_cell.length_a   1.000
_cell.length_b   1.000
_cell.length_c   1.000
_cell.angle_alpha   90.00
_cell.angle_beta   90.00
_cell.angle_gamma   90.00
#
_symmetry.space_group_name_H-M   'P 1'
#
loop_
_entity.id
_entity.type
_entity.pdbx_description
1 polymer ?
#
loop_
_entity_poly.entity_id
_entity_poly.type
_entity_poly.pdbx_seq_one_letter_code
_entity_poly.pdbx_strand_id
1 'polypeptide(L)' 'MKDILIPITALLFTSIGWAQKPTEVPKPSDYPIDLSNTADLIIYIIIPIVFVILILWWRKRQKQNK' A
#
# COMPACT_ATOMS: atom_id res chain seq x y z
N MET A 1 3.57 -43.60 4.96
CA MET A 1 4.44 -42.48 5.39
C MET A 1 4.01 -41.15 4.77
N LYS A 2 3.71 -41.10 3.46
CA LYS A 2 3.22 -39.90 2.78
C LYS A 2 1.87 -39.39 3.32
N ASP A 3 1.02 -40.30 3.80
CA ASP A 3 -0.33 -40.01 4.31
C ASP A 3 -0.32 -39.23 5.64
N ILE A 4 0.78 -39.30 6.38
CA ILE A 4 1.01 -38.56 7.64
C ILE A 4 1.75 -37.25 7.36
N LEU A 5 2.59 -37.21 6.32
CA LEU A 5 3.39 -36.04 5.98
C LEU A 5 2.53 -34.86 5.48
N ILE A 6 1.54 -35.16 4.63
CA ILE A 6 0.64 -34.15 4.04
C ILE A 6 -0.14 -33.35 5.09
N PRO A 7 -0.84 -33.95 6.07
CA PRO A 7 -1.57 -33.19 7.08
C PRO A 7 -0.64 -32.38 8.00
N ILE A 8 0.55 -32.89 8.31
CA ILE A 8 1.55 -32.15 9.10
C ILE A 8 2.04 -30.92 8.34
N THR A 9 2.34 -31.07 7.05
CA THR A 9 2.75 -29.92 6.22
C THR A 9 1.65 -28.87 6.08
N ALA A 10 0.39 -29.28 5.96
CA ALA A 10 -0.75 -28.36 5.90
C ALA A 10 -0.95 -27.62 7.22
N LEU A 11 -0.83 -28.31 8.36
CA LEU A 11 -0.94 -27.71 9.69
C LEU A 11 0.15 -26.64 9.91
N LEU A 12 1.40 -26.95 9.58
CA LEU A 12 2.52 -26.01 9.70
C LEU A 12 2.37 -24.78 8.78
N PHE A 13 1.78 -24.94 7.60
CA PHE A 13 1.53 -23.83 6.68
C PHE A 13 0.50 -22.84 7.24
N THR A 14 -0.56 -23.35 7.87
CA THR A 14 -1.59 -22.49 8.46
C THR A 14 -1.09 -21.70 9.66
N SER A 15 -0.23 -22.26 10.52
CA SER A 15 0.28 -21.57 11.71
C SER A 15 1.19 -20.38 11.40
N ILE A 16 1.94 -20.42 10.28
CA ILE A 16 2.85 -19.33 9.89
C ILE A 16 2.05 -18.07 9.47
N GLY A 17 0.86 -18.24 8.89
CA GLY A 17 0.01 -17.13 8.46
C GLY A 17 -0.49 -16.25 9.62
N TRP A 18 -0.74 -16.84 10.80
CA TRP A 18 -1.21 -16.12 11.98
C TRP A 18 -0.09 -15.38 12.73
N ALA A 19 1.16 -15.82 12.57
CA ALA A 19 2.32 -15.22 13.24
C ALA A 19 2.84 -13.94 12.55
N GLN A 20 2.39 -13.65 11.33
CA GLN A 20 2.91 -12.54 10.50
C GLN A 20 2.24 -11.19 10.76
N LYS A 21 1.07 -11.14 11.42
CA LYS A 21 0.38 -9.87 11.70
C LYS A 21 0.72 -9.40 13.12
N PRO A 22 1.66 -8.45 13.29
CA PRO A 22 1.99 -7.94 14.62
C PRO A 22 0.73 -7.36 15.27
N THR A 23 0.45 -7.81 16.51
CA THR A 23 -0.78 -7.49 17.24
C THR A 23 -0.68 -6.22 18.07
N GLU A 24 0.53 -5.83 18.44
CA GLU A 24 0.80 -4.76 19.41
C GLU A 24 1.03 -3.38 18.78
N VAL A 25 1.21 -3.32 17.45
CA VAL A 25 1.40 -2.04 16.75
C VAL A 25 0.08 -1.52 16.19
N PRO A 26 -0.17 -0.20 16.25
CA PRO A 26 -1.33 0.41 15.61
C PRO A 26 -1.40 -0.01 14.14
N LYS A 27 -2.52 -0.62 13.77
CA LYS A 27 -2.75 -1.06 12.40
C LYS A 27 -3.19 0.16 11.57
N PRO A 28 -2.76 0.26 10.30
CA PRO A 28 -3.46 1.13 9.37
C PRO A 28 -4.95 0.75 9.31
N SER A 29 -5.81 1.69 8.94
CA SER A 29 -7.25 1.45 8.91
C SER A 29 -7.58 0.19 8.09
N ASP A 30 -8.39 -0.70 8.65
CA ASP A 30 -8.88 -1.89 7.92
C ASP A 30 -9.92 -1.52 6.83
N TYR A 31 -10.34 -0.24 6.79
CA TYR A 31 -11.29 0.28 5.81
C TYR A 31 -10.60 0.67 4.50
N PRO A 32 -11.29 0.53 3.35
CA PRO A 32 -10.80 1.06 2.09
C PRO A 32 -10.69 2.60 2.17
N ILE A 33 -9.82 3.16 1.33
CA ILE A 33 -9.70 4.61 1.17
C ILE A 33 -11.06 5.19 0.79
N ASP A 34 -11.54 6.18 1.53
CA ASP A 34 -12.83 6.81 1.29
C ASP A 34 -12.64 8.08 0.45
N LEU A 35 -12.94 7.99 -0.84
CA LEU A 35 -12.84 9.15 -1.73
C LEU A 35 -13.90 10.23 -1.46
N SER A 36 -14.88 9.96 -0.60
CA SER A 36 -15.83 10.96 -0.08
C SER A 36 -15.22 11.79 1.04
N ASN A 37 -14.17 11.27 1.70
CA ASN A 37 -13.42 12.00 2.71
C ASN A 37 -12.43 12.97 2.03
N THR A 38 -12.52 14.25 2.41
CA THR A 38 -11.69 15.32 1.84
C THR A 38 -10.18 15.07 2.03
N ALA A 39 -9.76 14.53 3.18
CA ALA A 39 -8.36 14.28 3.45
C ALA A 39 -7.81 13.15 2.55
N ASP A 40 -8.56 12.05 2.43
CA ASP A 40 -8.19 10.91 1.57
C ASP A 40 -8.11 11.33 0.10
N LEU A 41 -9.09 12.11 -0.39
CA LEU A 41 -9.06 12.65 -1.74
C LEU A 41 -7.83 13.53 -1.99
N ILE A 42 -7.50 14.42 -1.04
CA ILE A 42 -6.36 15.32 -1.18
C ILE A 42 -5.04 14.55 -1.21
N ILE A 43 -4.84 13.65 -0.24
CA ILE A 43 -3.57 12.95 -0.04
C ILE A 43 -3.30 11.96 -1.19
N TYR A 44 -4.32 11.16 -1.54
CA TYR A 44 -4.12 10.05 -2.46
C TYR A 44 -4.33 10.43 -3.93
N ILE A 45 -5.00 11.55 -4.24
CA ILE A 45 -5.28 11.97 -5.63
C ILE A 45 -4.69 13.35 -5.95
N ILE A 46 -5.07 14.38 -5.19
CA ILE A 46 -4.74 15.77 -5.57
C ILE A 46 -3.24 16.05 -5.46
N ILE A 47 -2.59 15.67 -4.35
CA ILE A 47 -1.15 15.90 -4.15
C ILE A 47 -0.32 15.25 -5.28
N PRO A 48 -0.49 13.96 -5.63
CA PRO A 48 0.21 13.34 -6.75
C PRO A 48 0.01 14.07 -8.08
N ILE A 49 -1.21 14.48 -8.41
CA ILE A 49 -1.52 15.20 -9.66
C ILE A 49 -0.79 16.55 -9.68
N VAL A 50 -0.83 17.31 -8.58
CA VAL A 50 -0.13 18.59 -8.45
C VAL A 50 1.37 18.41 -8.63
N PHE A 51 1.98 17.39 -8.02
CA PHE A 51 3.40 17.09 -8.20
C PHE A 51 3.77 16.84 -9.66
N VAL A 52 2.97 16.04 -10.37
CA VAL A 52 3.19 15.78 -11.80
C VAL A 52 3.10 17.07 -12.61
N ILE A 53 2.08 17.89 -12.38
CA ILE A 53 1.90 19.17 -13.07
C ILE A 53 3.10 20.09 -12.83
N LEU A 54 3.54 20.24 -11.57
CA LEU A 54 4.68 21.07 -11.20
C LEU A 54 5.97 20.59 -11.87
N ILE A 55 6.22 19.28 -11.90
CA ILE A 55 7.39 18.70 -12.56
C ILE A 55 7.36 18.99 -14.06
N LEU A 56 6.22 18.77 -14.73
CA LEU A 56 6.09 19.03 -16.17
C LEU A 56 6.27 20.52 -16.50
N TRP A 57 5.70 21.40 -15.67
CA TRP A 57 5.85 22.83 -15.81
C TRP A 57 7.30 23.29 -15.61
N TRP A 58 7.98 22.78 -14.58
CA TRP A 58 9.39 23.06 -14.34
C TRP A 58 10.27 22.59 -15.51
N ARG A 59 10.03 21.38 -16.04
CA ARG A 59 10.75 20.87 -17.22
C ARG A 59 10.52 21.71 -18.46
N LYS A 60 9.32 22.27 -18.66
CA LYS A 60 9.06 23.20 -19.78
C LYS A 60 9.84 24.50 -19.64
N ARG A 61 9.90 25.08 -18.44
CA ARG A 61 10.65 26.33 -18.19
C ARG A 61 12.15 26.19 -18.45
N GLN A 62 12.74 25.05 -18.10
CA GLN A 62 14.16 24.80 -18.37
C GLN A 62 14.52 24.77 -19.86
N LYS A 63 13.54 24.47 -20.75
CA LYS A 63 13.75 24.50 -22.20
C LYS A 63 13.66 25.90 -22.81
N GLN A 64 13.03 26.86 -22.13
CA GLN A 64 12.91 28.24 -22.62
C GLN A 64 14.06 29.15 -22.14
N ASN A 65 14.79 28.71 -21.11
CA ASN A 65 15.98 29.40 -20.58
C ASN A 65 17.30 28.83 -21.15
N LYS A 66 17.22 28.03 -22.22
CA LYS A 66 18.35 27.58 -23.04
C LYS A 66 18.17 28.15 -24.44
#